data_AF-A0A5K0V430-F1
#
_entry.id   AF-A0A5K0V430-F1
#
_cell.length_a   1.000
_cell.length_b   1.000
_cell.length_c   1.000
_cell.angle_alpha   90.00
_cell.angle_beta   90.00
_cell.angle_gamma   90.00
#
_symmetry.space_group_name_H-M   'P 1'
#
loop_
_entity.id
_entity.type
_entity.pdbx_description
1 polymer ?
#
loop_
_entity_poly.entity_id
_entity_poly.type
_entity_poly.pdbx_seq_one_letter_code
_entity_poly.pdbx_strand_id
1 'polypeptide(L)' 'VWLRYIETLLKQGKGEAQAVVNRAILSLGQWKHIKFISQAAMLEFKHGLPDRGRSMFEKILRTYPKRIDLWNVYLDH' A
#
# COMPACT_ATOMS: atom_id res chain seq x y z
N VAL A 1 -0.40 14.10 0.85
CA VAL A 1 -1.47 14.38 -0.15
C VAL A 1 -2.02 13.08 -0.74
N TRP A 2 -1.20 12.23 -1.36
CA TRP A 2 -1.63 10.95 -1.96
C TRP A 2 -2.46 10.03 -1.05
N LEU A 3 -2.03 9.78 0.19
CA LEU A 3 -2.74 8.88 1.11
C LEU A 3 -4.15 9.37 1.47
N ARG A 4 -4.30 10.68 1.71
CA ARG A 4 -5.62 11.28 1.96
C ARG A 4 -6.53 11.13 0.74
N TYR A 5 -5.98 11.28 -0.47
CA TYR A 5 -6.74 11.11 -1.70
C TYR A 5 -7.18 9.64 -1.89
N ILE A 6 -6.28 8.69 -1.66
CA ILE A 6 -6.59 7.25 -1.68
C ILE A 6 -7.67 6.93 -0.64
N GLU A 7 -7.54 7.41 0.59
CA GLU A 7 -8.54 7.21 1.64
C GLU A 7 -9.92 7.73 1.24
N THR A 8 -10.00 8.93 0.64
CA THR A 8 -11.28 9.46 0.15
C THR A 8 -11.87 8.63 -0.99
N LEU A 9 -11.04 8.10 -1.90
CA LEU A 9 -11.50 7.25 -3.00
C LEU A 9 -12.03 5.91 -2.50
N LEU A 10 -11.34 5.32 -1.52
CA LEU A 10 -11.76 4.06 -0.88
C LEU A 10 -13.09 4.25 -0.13
N LYS A 11 -13.23 5.34 0.63
CA LYS A 11 -14.51 5.68 1.29
C LYS A 11 -15.66 5.91 0.31
N GLN A 12 -15.36 6.37 -0.90
CA GLN A 12 -16.35 6.51 -1.99
C GLN A 12 -16.62 5.19 -2.73
N GLY A 13 -15.94 4.09 -2.39
CA GLY A 13 -16.08 2.80 -3.08
C GLY A 13 -15.53 2.81 -4.51
N LYS A 14 -14.73 3.80 -4.90
CA LYS A 14 -14.22 3.92 -6.26
C LYS A 14 -13.02 3.01 -6.47
N GLY A 15 -13.06 2.20 -7.51
CA GLY A 15 -11.97 1.30 -7.93
C GLY A 15 -10.69 2.00 -8.41
N GLU A 16 -10.66 3.34 -8.43
CA GLU A 16 -9.54 4.15 -8.93
C GLU A 16 -8.37 4.25 -7.95
N ALA A 17 -8.55 3.85 -6.69
CA ALA A 17 -7.50 3.91 -5.65
C ALA A 17 -6.19 3.22 -6.10
N GLN A 18 -6.29 2.07 -6.78
CA GLN A 18 -5.14 1.33 -7.29
C GLN A 18 -4.33 2.13 -8.33
N ALA A 19 -5.01 2.84 -9.22
CA ALA A 19 -4.37 3.64 -10.25
C ALA A 19 -3.61 4.82 -9.63
N VAL A 20 -4.17 5.44 -8.59
CA VAL A 20 -3.53 6.49 -7.81
C VAL A 20 -2.30 5.97 -7.07
N VAL A 21 -2.40 4.79 -6.45
CA VAL A 21 -1.26 4.14 -5.79
C VAL A 21 -0.13 3.91 -6.79
N ASN A 22 -0.41 3.37 -7.98
CA ASN A 22 0.61 3.18 -9.02
C ASN A 22 1.25 4.49 -9.47
N ARG A 23 0.46 5.55 -9.68
CA ARG A 23 0.99 6.89 -10.03
C ARG A 23 1.87 7.48 -8.92
N ALA A 24 1.45 7.32 -7.67
CA ALA A 24 2.23 7.80 -6.54
C ALA A 24 3.56 7.04 -6.41
N ILE A 25 3.58 5.72 -6.63
CA ILE A 25 4.81 4.93 -6.66
C ILE A 25 5.76 5.43 -7.75
N LEU A 26 5.27 5.68 -8.97
CA LEU A 26 6.08 6.22 -10.07
C LEU A 26 6.67 7.61 -9.75
N SER A 27 5.96 8.40 -8.94
CA SER A 27 6.38 9.77 -8.56
C SER A 27 7.28 9.79 -7.33
N LEU A 28 7.29 8.74 -6.51
CA LEU A 28 8.06 8.64 -5.29
C LEU A 28 9.40 7.94 -5.56
N GLY A 29 10.45 8.35 -4.84
CA GLY A 29 11.72 7.61 -4.86
C GLY A 29 11.58 6.23 -4.18
N GLN A 30 12.37 5.25 -4.62
CA GLN A 30 12.32 3.85 -4.15
C GLN A 30 12.35 3.71 -2.62
N TRP A 31 13.12 4.56 -1.93
CA TRP A 31 13.21 4.57 -0.46
C TRP A 31 11.88 4.88 0.25
N LYS A 32 10.95 5.58 -0.41
CA LYS A 32 9.61 5.89 0.12
C LYS A 32 8.54 4.87 -0.29
N HIS A 33 8.81 4.01 -1.27
CA HIS A 33 7.81 3.07 -1.82
C HIS A 33 7.26 2.15 -0.74
N ILE A 34 8.13 1.54 0.05
CA ILE A 34 7.75 0.61 1.11
C ILE A 34 6.75 1.26 2.07
N LYS A 35 7.16 2.38 2.70
CA LYS A 35 6.32 3.10 3.67
C LYS A 35 4.99 3.52 3.05
N PHE A 36 5.02 3.98 1.81
CA PHE A 36 3.82 4.41 1.10
C PHE A 36 2.86 3.26 0.81
N ILE A 37 3.35 2.14 0.26
CA ILE A 37 2.51 0.98 -0.09
C ILE A 37 1.97 0.31 1.17
N SER A 38 2.75 0.20 2.25
CA SER A 38 2.25 -0.30 3.54
C SER A 38 1.11 0.57 4.08
N GLN A 39 1.25 1.90 3.99
CA GLN A 39 0.18 2.83 4.39
C GLN A 39 -1.05 2.74 3.49
N ALA A 40 -0.87 2.58 2.18
CA ALA A 40 -1.97 2.37 1.24
C ALA A 40 -2.69 1.03 1.49
N ALA A 41 -1.95 -0.04 1.79
CA ALA A 41 -2.50 -1.35 2.11
C ALA A 41 -3.33 -1.30 3.41
N MET A 42 -2.84 -0.62 4.46
CA MET A 42 -3.62 -0.39 5.68
C MET A 42 -4.93 0.36 5.43
N LEU A 43 -4.93 1.33 4.51
CA LEU A 43 -6.15 2.03 4.10
C LEU A 43 -7.13 1.12 3.36
N GLU A 44 -6.64 0.23 2.50
CA GLU A 44 -7.46 -0.80 1.85
C GLU A 44 -8.06 -1.78 2.86
N PHE A 45 -7.32 -2.21 3.88
CA PHE A 45 -7.88 -3.02 4.97
C PHE A 45 -8.98 -2.30 5.75
N LYS A 46 -8.82 -0.99 5.97
CA LYS A 46 -9.73 -0.21 6.80
C LYS A 46 -11.01 0.24 6.07
N HIS A 47 -10.91 0.58 4.80
CA HIS A 47 -11.99 1.23 4.04
C HIS A 47 -12.32 0.55 2.71
N GLY A 48 -11.46 -0.34 2.22
CA GLY A 48 -11.58 -0.98 0.93
C GLY A 48 -11.79 -2.49 1.06
N LEU A 49 -11.06 -3.24 0.23
CA LEU A 49 -11.14 -4.69 0.23
C LEU A 49 -9.88 -5.29 0.90
N PRO A 50 -10.04 -6.13 1.94
CA PRO A 50 -8.90 -6.73 2.62
C PRO A 50 -8.00 -7.56 1.68
N ASP A 51 -8.57 -8.18 0.65
CA ASP A 51 -7.80 -8.93 -0.36
C ASP A 51 -6.86 -8.04 -1.18
N ARG A 52 -7.25 -6.78 -1.43
CA ARG A 52 -6.37 -5.81 -2.09
C ARG A 52 -5.23 -5.39 -1.18
N GLY A 53 -5.52 -5.16 0.10
CA GLY A 53 -4.49 -4.90 1.12
C GLY A 53 -3.46 -6.03 1.18
N ARG A 54 -3.92 -7.29 1.20
CA ARG A 54 -3.05 -8.48 1.16
C ARG A 54 -2.18 -8.52 -0.10
N SER A 55 -2.79 -8.34 -1.26
CA SER A 55 -2.06 -8.39 -2.54
C SER A 55 -1.00 -7.28 -2.66
N MET A 56 -1.25 -6.09 -2.09
CA MET A 56 -0.25 -5.03 -2.00
C MET A 56 0.95 -5.43 -1.13
N PHE A 57 0.72 -5.99 0.06
CA PHE A 57 1.79 -6.47 0.94
C PHE A 57 2.59 -7.60 0.30
N GLU A 58 1.92 -8.55 -0.34
CA GLU A 58 2.58 -9.66 -1.04
C GLU A 58 3.51 -9.14 -2.15
N LYS A 59 3.08 -8.10 -2.87
CA LYS A 59 3.89 -7.44 -3.89
C LYS A 59 5.13 -6.76 -3.30
N ILE A 60 5.01 -6.10 -2.13
CA ILE A 60 6.17 -5.54 -1.41
C ILE A 60 7.15 -6.66 -1.04
N LEU A 61 6.66 -7.75 -0.45
CA LEU A 61 7.51 -8.87 0.00
C LEU A 61 8.25 -9.53 -1.17
N ARG A 62 7.57 -9.71 -2.31
CA ARG A 62 8.18 -10.23 -3.55
C ARG A 62 9.21 -9.28 -4.15
N THR A 63 8.97 -7.97 -4.06
CA THR A 63 9.84 -6.94 -4.68
C THR A 63 11.07 -6.64 -3.80
N TYR A 64 10.95 -6.74 -2.48
CA TYR A 64 12.01 -6.42 -1.51
C TYR A 64 12.31 -7.58 -0.54
N PRO A 65 12.68 -8.78 -1.04
CA PRO A 65 12.86 -9.96 -0.19
C PRO A 65 14.04 -9.85 0.79
N LYS A 66 15.04 -9.00 0.49
CA LYS A 66 16.28 -8.84 1.28
C LYS A 66 16.18 -7.87 2.46
N ARG A 67 15.04 -7.19 2.66
CA ARG A 67 14.83 -6.30 3.81
C ARG A 67 14.16 -7.09 4.92
N ILE A 68 14.96 -7.83 5.69
CA ILE A 68 14.51 -8.63 6.85
C ILE A 68 13.72 -7.77 7.85
N ASP A 69 14.03 -6.48 7.96
CA ASP A 69 13.33 -5.49 8.79
C ASP A 69 11.81 -5.38 8.49
N LEU A 70 11.39 -5.68 7.26
CA LEU A 70 9.98 -5.66 6.83
C LEU A 70 9.21 -6.92 7.24
N TRP A 71 9.89 -8.06 7.35
CA TRP A 71 9.29 -9.31 7.81
C TRP A 71 8.88 -9.23 9.28
N ASN A 72 9.68 -8.54 10.10
CA ASN A 72 9.38 -8.33 11.52
C ASN A 72 8.11 -7.49 11.73
N VAL A 73 7.85 -6.46 10.91
CA VAL A 73 6.61 -5.65 11.01
C VAL A 73 5.37 -6.41 10.54
N TYR A 74 5.53 -7.38 9.63
CA TYR A 74 4.41 -8.19 9.14
C TYR A 74 4.03 -9.33 10.10
N LEU A 75 4.99 -9.88 10.85
CA LEU A 75 4.77 -10.97 11.81
C LEU A 75 4.31 -10.50 13.20
N ASP A 76 4.44 -9.20 13.51
CA ASP A 76 4.03 -8.58 14.78
C ASP A 76 2.56 -8.09 14.79
N HIS A 77 1.76 -8.51 13.79
CA HIS A 77 0.34 -8.21 13.65
C HIS A 77 -0.51 -9.46 13.46
#